data_AF-A0A3E0B3A3-F1
#
_entry.id   AF-A0A3E0B3A3-F1
#
_cell.length_a   1.000
_cell.length_b   1.000
_cell.length_c   1.000
_cell.angle_alpha   90.00
_cell.angle_beta   90.00
_cell.angle_gamma   90.00
#
_symmetry.space_group_name_H-M   'P 1'
#
loop_
_entity.id
_entity.type
_entity.pdbx_description
1 polymer ?
#
loop_
_entity_poly.entity_id
_entity_poly.type
_entity_poly.pdbx_seq_one_letter_code
_entity_poly.pdbx_strand_id
1 'polypeptide(L)' 'MKRKNINVLGGIISRMAGRKEKEYIDSLNQEKLERNIQAAKDRLEEGNLSVCQKQEYEKTLRHLEKYQK' A
#
# COMPACT_ATOMS: atom_id res chain seq x y z
N MET A 1 -31.95 -5.94 -31.35
CA MET A 1 -31.36 -4.88 -30.47
C MET A 1 -31.14 -5.29 -29.01
N LYS A 2 -31.98 -6.14 -28.38
CA LYS A 2 -31.89 -6.44 -26.93
C LYS A 2 -30.58 -7.09 -26.42
N ARG A 3 -29.91 -7.95 -27.21
CA ARG A 3 -28.67 -8.65 -26.79
C ARG A 3 -27.45 -7.73 -26.65
N LYS A 4 -27.35 -6.66 -27.46
CA LYS A 4 -26.22 -5.72 -27.41
C LYS A 4 -26.18 -4.95 -26.08
N ASN A 5 -27.35 -4.62 -25.52
CA ASN A 5 -27.44 -3.86 -24.27
C ASN A 5 -27.04 -4.67 -23.03
N ILE A 6 -27.30 -5.98 -23.03
CA ILE A 6 -26.95 -6.88 -21.92
C ILE A 6 -25.43 -7.07 -21.83
N ASN A 7 -24.74 -7.22 -22.96
CA ASN A 7 -23.28 -7.34 -23.00
C ASN A 7 -22.57 -6.05 -22.53
N VAL A 8 -23.12 -4.89 -22.87
CA VAL A 8 -22.58 -3.61 -22.40
C VAL A 8 -22.76 -3.47 -20.89
N LEU A 9 -23.93 -3.83 -20.35
CA LEU A 9 -24.17 -3.81 -18.90
C LEU A 9 -23.21 -4.74 -18.14
N GLY A 10 -23.02 -5.98 -18.62
CA GLY A 10 -22.09 -6.94 -18.03
C GLY A 10 -20.65 -6.42 -17.99
N GLY A 11 -20.20 -5.81 -19.09
CA GLY A 11 -18.85 -5.21 -19.15
C GLY A 11 -18.67 -3.98 -18.25
N ILE A 12 -19.73 -3.26 -17.89
CA ILE A 12 -19.67 -2.18 -16.89
C ILE A 12 -19.54 -2.77 -15.49
N ILE A 13 -20.36 -3.77 -15.16
CA ILE A 13 -20.34 -4.44 -13.84
C ILE A 13 -18.98 -5.08 -13.57
N SER A 14 -18.41 -5.82 -14.51
CA SER A 14 -17.08 -6.43 -14.35
C SER A 14 -15.97 -5.39 -14.15
N ARG A 15 -16.03 -4.25 -14.86
CA ARG A 15 -15.08 -3.15 -14.67
C ARG A 15 -15.22 -2.49 -13.30
N MET A 16 -16.44 -2.32 -12.80
CA MET A 16 -16.66 -1.79 -11.44
C MET A 16 -16.15 -2.76 -10.37
N ALA A 17 -16.36 -4.06 -10.55
CA ALA A 17 -15.85 -5.08 -9.63
C ALA A 17 -14.31 -5.03 -9.56
N GLY A 18 -13.63 -4.99 -10.72
CA GLY A 18 -12.16 -4.87 -10.75
C GLY A 18 -11.63 -3.56 -10.17
N ARG A 19 -12.36 -2.45 -10.30
CA ARG A 19 -11.99 -1.18 -9.63
C ARG A 19 -12.07 -1.30 -8.11
N LYS A 20 -13.15 -1.87 -7.58
CA LYS A 20 -13.31 -2.08 -6.13
C LYS A 20 -12.24 -2.99 -5.55
N GLU A 21 -11.89 -4.06 -6.26
CA GLU A 21 -10.80 -4.96 -5.85
C GLU A 21 -9.46 -4.23 -5.84
N LYS A 22 -9.18 -3.42 -6.86
CA LYS A 22 -7.97 -2.59 -6.89
C LYS A 22 -7.92 -1.57 -5.75
N GLU A 23 -9.01 -0.85 -5.50
CA GLU A 23 -9.12 0.11 -4.39
C GLU A 23 -8.88 -0.57 -3.03
N TYR A 24 -9.44 -1.77 -2.85
CA TYR A 24 -9.21 -2.56 -1.65
C TYR A 24 -7.72 -2.96 -1.50
N ILE A 25 -7.10 -3.46 -2.57
CA ILE A 25 -5.66 -3.81 -2.56
C ILE A 25 -4.80 -2.59 -2.28
N ASP A 26 -5.09 -1.45 -2.91
CA ASP A 26 -4.39 -0.19 -2.70
C ASP A 26 -4.52 0.26 -1.23
N SER A 27 -5.70 0.13 -0.63
CA SER A 27 -5.92 0.44 0.79
C SER A 27 -5.13 -0.47 1.74
N LEU A 28 -5.09 -1.78 1.46
CA LEU A 28 -4.29 -2.74 2.23
C LEU A 28 -2.79 -2.47 2.12
N ASN A 29 -2.34 -2.08 0.93
CA ASN A 29 -0.93 -1.72 0.70
C ASN A 29 -0.55 -0.46 1.48
N GLN A 30 -1.44 0.53 1.54
CA GLN A 30 -1.23 1.74 2.32
C GLN A 30 -1.15 1.44 3.83
N GLU A 31 -2.06 0.63 4.37
CA GLU A 31 -2.04 0.23 5.78
C GLU A 31 -0.77 -0.56 6.13
N LYS A 32 -0.31 -1.44 5.23
CA LYS A 32 0.99 -2.14 5.39
C LYS A 32 2.17 -1.18 5.39
N LEU A 33 2.15 -0.19 4.49
CA LEU A 33 3.19 0.82 4.43
C LEU A 33 3.28 1.62 5.73
N GLU A 34 2.14 2.09 6.23
CA GLU A 34 2.06 2.84 7.50
C GLU A 34 2.58 2.02 8.68
N ARG A 35 2.19 0.75 8.80
CA ARG A 35 2.72 -0.16 9.83
C ARG A 35 4.23 -0.32 9.74
N ASN A 36 4.77 -0.46 8.54
CA ASN A 36 6.22 -0.62 8.34
C ASN A 36 6.99 0.67 8.68
N ILE A 37 6.44 1.84 8.35
CA ILE A 37 7.00 3.14 8.73
C ILE A 37 7.03 3.26 10.25
N GLN A 38 5.92 2.95 10.92
CA GLN A 38 5.84 3.03 12.38
C GLN A 38 6.84 2.07 13.04
N ALA A 39 6.89 0.81 12.58
CA ALA A 39 7.85 -0.16 13.10
C ALA A 39 9.31 0.31 12.92
N ALA A 40 9.65 0.94 11.79
CA ALA A 40 10.99 1.50 11.58
C ALA A 40 11.29 2.68 12.53
N LYS A 41 10.31 3.54 12.81
CA LYS A 41 10.44 4.63 13.80
C LYS A 41 10.64 4.09 15.22
N ASP A 42 9.79 3.14 15.63
CA ASP A 42 9.87 2.52 16.96
C ASP A 42 11.25 1.86 17.17
N ARG A 43 11.79 1.20 16.14
CA ARG A 43 13.15 0.62 16.19
C ARG A 43 14.23 1.69 16.32
N LEU A 44 14.12 2.81 15.62
CA LEU A 44 15.09 3.90 15.71
C LEU A 44 15.10 4.59 17.08
N GLU A 45 13.98 4.51 17.81
CA GLU A 45 13.87 4.98 19.19
C GLU A 45 14.48 3.98 20.21
N GLU A 46 14.72 2.72 19.83
CA GLU A 46 15.43 1.76 20.68
C GLU A 46 16.88 2.22 20.91
N GLY A 47 17.21 2.55 22.16
CA GLY A 47 18.53 3.08 22.54
C GLY A 47 19.71 2.10 22.42
N ASN A 48 19.46 0.85 22.02
CA ASN A 48 20.45 -0.24 22.00
C ASN A 48 20.98 -0.55 20.60
N LEU A 49 20.66 0.28 19.60
CA LEU A 49 21.13 0.09 18.23
C LEU A 49 22.60 0.48 18.06
N SER A 50 23.37 -0.36 17.38
CA SER A 50 24.66 0.05 16.84
C SER A 50 24.49 1.14 15.78
N VAL A 51 25.56 1.91 15.52
CA VAL A 51 25.58 2.96 14.49
C VAL A 51 25.17 2.40 13.11
N CYS A 52 25.67 1.20 12.75
CA CYS A 52 25.34 0.56 11.48
C CYS A 52 23.85 0.18 11.40
N GLN A 53 23.30 -0.41 12.46
CA GLN A 53 21.86 -0.74 12.50
C GLN A 53 20.99 0.51 12.39
N LYS A 54 21.36 1.58 13.11
CA LYS A 54 20.66 2.86 13.04
C LYS A 54 20.64 3.42 11.61
N GLN A 55 21.79 3.41 10.93
CA GLN A 55 21.89 3.86 9.53
C GLN A 55 21.02 3.04 8.57
N GLU A 56 20.96 1.71 8.74
CA GLU A 56 20.12 0.84 7.91
C GLU A 56 18.63 1.05 8.18
N TYR A 57 18.22 1.26 9.43
CA TYR A 57 16.83 1.60 9.76
C TYR A 57 16.45 2.99 9.23
N GLU A 58 17.33 4.00 9.33
CA GLU A 58 17.10 5.32 8.74
C GLU A 58 16.98 5.26 7.21
N LYS A 59 17.80 4.44 6.55
CA LYS A 59 17.72 4.22 5.09
C LYS A 59 16.42 3.54 4.70
N THR A 60 15.99 2.54 5.47
CA THR A 60 14.71 1.86 5.30
C THR A 60 13.55 2.82 5.46
N LEU A 61 13.56 3.63 6.51
CA LEU A 61 12.52 4.64 6.76
C LEU A 61 12.42 5.63 5.60
N ARG A 62 13.56 6.21 5.17
CA ARG A 62 13.61 7.11 4.01
C ARG A 62 13.10 6.46 2.72
N HIS A 63 13.27 5.15 2.56
CA HIS A 63 12.76 4.43 1.39
C HIS A 63 11.23 4.27 1.47
N LEU A 64 10.70 3.90 2.63
CA LEU A 64 9.26 3.72 2.85
C LEU A 64 8.49 5.03 2.72
N GLU A 65 9.01 6.13 3.29
CA GLU A 65 8.38 7.45 3.22
C GLU A 65 8.20 7.96 1.77
N LYS A 66 8.98 7.48 0.80
CA LYS A 66 8.78 7.82 -0.64
C LYS A 66 7.46 7.29 -1.20
N TYR A 67 6.92 6.23 -0.62
CA TYR A 67 5.67 5.61 -1.04
C TYR A 67 4.48 6.10 -0.22
N GLN A 68 4.72 6.88 0.83
CA GLN A 68 3.68 7.50 1.64
C GLN A 68 3.09 8.64 0.80
N LYS A 69 1.93 8.38 0.18
CA LYS A 69 1.20 9.35 -0.62
C LYS A 69 0.56 10.45 0.22
#